data_AF-A0A6B3QIV8-F1
#
_entry.id   AF-A0A6B3QIV8-F1
#
_cell.length_a   1.000
_cell.length_b   1.000
_cell.length_c   1.000
_cell.angle_alpha   90.00
_cell.angle_beta   90.00
_cell.angle_gamma   90.00
#
_symmetry.space_group_name_H-M   'P 1'
#
loop_
_entity.id
_entity.type
_entity.pdbx_description
1 polymer ?
#
loop_
_entity_poly.entity_id
_entity_poly.type
_entity_poly.pdbx_seq_one_letter_code
_entity_poly.pdbx_strand_id
1 'polypeptide(L)'
;MEYEFNFVVDGIGIDDDKVVEIVHDTFDGVLTRHRGRRFLDVSESGVNAIDAAHRIVVRLRSSLPDLRLVRVDPDLVGVSDIAERVERSRQNVQQWVSGERRQDKRPFPEPEGVAGRSPVWRWGDVNAWLAQFGEGDDVCPPTREEALTIDFLLPKWQRTLDDGLPLVRFAAADTGDGREEERETVQRLLEGTLTLPGVLERIAAFPVPATERQRLTVVCAVLTDRLSSVVSRIGHDEVWAVLAFQGAEDELCLQPVGTAHAPGAIPVSALGLSRDATVGDLLLVQTNGPDDSPVPPLTPVGLD
;
A
#
# COMPACT_ATOMS: atom_id res chain seq x y z
N MET A 1 8.46 2.19 7.03
CA MET A 1 9.73 2.04 6.29
C MET A 1 9.59 2.86 5.02
N GLU A 2 10.64 3.55 4.61
CA GLU A 2 10.64 4.35 3.39
C GLU A 2 11.14 3.48 2.23
N TYR A 3 10.42 3.51 1.11
CA TYR A 3 10.75 2.76 -0.10
C TYR A 3 10.98 3.75 -1.24
N GLU A 4 12.01 3.50 -2.05
CA GLU A 4 12.33 4.30 -3.22
C GLU A 4 11.88 3.56 -4.48
N PHE A 5 11.28 4.30 -5.40
CA PHE A 5 10.78 3.78 -6.65
C PHE A 5 11.29 4.63 -7.80
N ASN A 6 11.99 3.97 -8.71
CA ASN A 6 12.26 4.51 -10.03
C ASN A 6 11.24 3.96 -11.02
N PHE A 7 10.22 4.74 -11.37
CA PHE A 7 9.20 4.34 -12.34
C PHE A 7 9.57 4.77 -13.76
N VAL A 8 9.34 3.91 -14.74
CA VAL A 8 9.25 4.31 -16.14
C VAL A 8 7.89 4.97 -16.35
N VAL A 9 7.87 6.19 -16.89
CA VAL A 9 6.64 6.99 -16.97
C VAL A 9 6.30 7.51 -18.38
N ASP A 10 5.01 7.73 -18.61
CA ASP A 10 4.42 8.31 -19.82
C ASP A 10 3.39 9.42 -19.48
N GLY A 11 2.88 10.10 -20.50
CA GLY A 11 1.80 11.08 -20.39
C GLY A 11 2.22 12.50 -19.97
N ILE A 12 3.44 12.70 -19.45
CA ILE A 12 3.93 14.02 -19.00
C ILE A 12 5.20 14.50 -19.71
N GLY A 13 5.28 15.79 -20.03
CA GLY A 13 6.50 16.40 -20.57
C GLY A 13 7.52 16.70 -19.47
N ILE A 14 8.81 16.40 -19.71
CA ILE A 14 9.89 16.82 -18.80
C ILE A 14 10.15 18.33 -18.94
N ASP A 15 9.79 18.90 -20.08
CA ASP A 15 9.91 20.34 -20.35
C ASP A 15 8.69 21.15 -19.82
N ASP A 16 7.79 20.51 -19.07
CA ASP A 16 6.69 21.20 -18.40
C ASP A 16 7.13 21.62 -16.98
N ASP A 17 7.50 22.89 -16.84
CA ASP A 17 8.00 23.47 -15.59
C ASP A 17 7.06 23.21 -14.41
N LYS A 18 5.74 23.16 -14.64
CA LYS A 18 4.76 22.90 -13.57
C LYS A 18 4.82 21.46 -13.08
N VAL A 19 5.01 20.51 -14.00
CA VAL A 19 5.14 19.10 -13.64
C VAL A 19 6.42 18.89 -12.83
N VAL A 20 7.52 19.50 -13.27
CA VAL A 20 8.81 19.42 -12.56
C VAL A 20 8.70 20.03 -11.15
N GLU A 21 8.06 21.20 -11.02
CA GLU A 21 7.80 21.85 -9.73
C GLU A 21 6.97 20.96 -8.80
N ILE A 22 5.87 20.37 -9.28
CA ILE A 22 5.04 19.46 -8.47
C ILE A 22 5.83 18.23 -8.02
N VAL A 23 6.59 17.60 -8.92
CA VAL A 23 7.38 16.40 -8.61
C VAL A 23 8.42 16.71 -7.53
N HIS A 24 9.14 17.82 -7.67
CA HIS A 24 10.14 18.23 -6.69
C HIS A 24 9.50 18.63 -5.36
N ASP A 25 8.54 19.56 -5.36
CA ASP A 25 8.05 20.17 -4.12
C ASP A 25 7.08 19.29 -3.33
N THR A 26 6.34 18.39 -4.00
CA THR A 26 5.31 17.55 -3.35
C THR A 26 5.81 16.13 -3.05
N PHE A 27 6.76 15.63 -3.83
CA PHE A 27 7.19 14.24 -3.76
C PHE A 27 8.68 14.08 -3.46
N ASP A 28 9.43 15.19 -3.32
CA ASP A 28 10.91 15.17 -3.26
C ASP A 28 11.52 14.31 -4.39
N GLY A 29 10.83 14.30 -5.53
CA GLY A 29 11.10 13.40 -6.63
C GLY A 29 11.95 14.04 -7.72
N VAL A 30 12.50 13.20 -8.60
CA VAL A 30 13.29 13.65 -9.74
C VAL A 30 12.78 13.01 -11.03
N LEU A 31 12.48 13.87 -12.01
CA LEU A 31 12.09 13.43 -13.34
C LEU A 31 13.29 13.49 -14.29
N THR A 32 13.67 12.36 -14.89
CA THR A 32 14.82 12.28 -15.80
C THR A 32 14.46 11.70 -17.16
N ARG A 33 15.22 12.07 -18.19
CA ARG A 33 15.09 11.53 -19.55
C ARG A 33 16.35 10.76 -19.93
N HIS A 34 16.19 9.50 -20.33
CA HIS A 34 17.29 8.73 -20.88
C HIS A 34 16.85 7.93 -22.10
N ARG A 35 17.54 8.16 -23.24
CA ARG A 35 17.29 7.50 -24.54
C ARG A 35 15.81 7.49 -24.97
N GLY A 36 15.13 8.61 -24.76
CA GLY A 36 13.72 8.77 -25.13
C GLY A 36 12.71 8.19 -24.13
N ARG A 37 13.17 7.50 -23.08
CA ARG A 37 12.32 7.10 -21.95
C ARG A 37 12.41 8.13 -20.83
N ARG A 38 11.34 8.23 -20.05
CA ARG A 38 11.25 9.10 -18.88
C ARG A 38 11.20 8.23 -17.63
N PHE A 39 11.88 8.68 -16.60
CA PHE A 39 12.01 8.00 -15.33
C PHE A 39 11.60 8.99 -14.24
N LEU A 40 10.82 8.51 -13.28
CA LEU A 40 10.40 9.26 -12.11
C LEU A 40 10.94 8.54 -10.89
N ASP A 41 11.88 9.20 -10.22
CA ASP A 41 12.41 8.79 -8.93
C ASP A 41 11.58 9.44 -7.81
N VAL A 42 11.06 8.65 -6.89
CA VAL A 42 10.21 9.09 -5.77
C VAL A 42 10.37 8.12 -4.59
N SER A 43 10.28 8.65 -3.38
CA SER A 43 10.15 7.83 -2.18
C SER A 43 8.74 7.88 -1.61
N GLU A 44 8.34 6.80 -0.94
CA GLU A 44 7.08 6.75 -0.20
C GLU A 44 7.18 5.80 0.99
N SER A 45 6.51 6.17 2.08
CA SER A 45 6.45 5.34 3.28
C SER A 45 5.32 4.33 3.21
N GLY A 46 5.60 3.10 3.64
CA GLY A 46 4.60 2.04 3.73
C GLY A 46 4.97 0.93 4.70
N VAL A 47 4.01 0.03 4.92
CA VAL A 47 4.26 -1.20 5.71
C VAL A 47 5.09 -2.22 4.92
N ASN A 48 4.96 -2.22 3.60
CA ASN A 48 5.75 -2.99 2.64
C ASN A 48 5.84 -2.23 1.30
N ALA A 49 6.67 -2.70 0.37
CA ALA A 49 6.87 -2.03 -0.92
C ALA A 49 5.58 -1.91 -1.74
N ILE A 50 4.69 -2.91 -1.69
CA ILE A 50 3.41 -2.88 -2.43
C ILE A 50 2.48 -1.80 -1.87
N ASP A 51 2.42 -1.65 -0.54
CA ASP A 51 1.63 -0.61 0.12
C ASP A 51 2.19 0.79 -0.16
N ALA A 52 3.51 0.96 -0.10
CA ALA A 52 4.16 2.23 -0.48
C ALA A 52 3.89 2.57 -1.95
N ALA A 53 4.01 1.59 -2.86
CA ALA A 53 3.66 1.77 -4.27
C ALA A 53 2.19 2.15 -4.47
N HIS A 54 1.28 1.51 -3.72
CA HIS A 54 -0.14 1.83 -3.75
C HIS A 54 -0.44 3.25 -3.26
N ARG A 55 0.29 3.75 -2.25
CA ARG A 55 0.19 5.12 -1.74
C ARG A 55 0.67 6.14 -2.78
N ILE A 56 1.87 5.94 -3.31
CA ILE A 56 2.47 6.90 -4.25
C ILE A 56 1.67 6.99 -5.55
N VAL A 57 1.12 5.87 -6.06
CA VAL A 57 0.25 5.86 -7.25
C VAL A 57 -0.96 6.78 -7.08
N VAL A 58 -1.62 6.72 -5.92
CA VAL A 58 -2.81 7.55 -5.64
C VAL A 58 -2.44 9.02 -5.54
N ARG A 59 -1.39 9.35 -4.78
CA ARG A 59 -0.93 10.74 -4.63
C ARG A 59 -0.47 11.35 -5.95
N LEU A 60 0.29 10.58 -6.74
CA LEU A 60 0.72 10.99 -8.08
C LEU A 60 -0.47 11.22 -9.00
N ARG A 61 -1.47 10.34 -9.01
CA ARG A 61 -2.67 10.52 -9.86
C ARG A 61 -3.50 11.75 -9.49
N SER A 62 -3.55 12.09 -8.20
CA SER A 62 -4.22 13.30 -7.70
C SER A 62 -3.50 14.58 -8.12
N SER A 63 -2.17 14.58 -8.07
CA SER A 63 -1.36 15.79 -8.34
C SER A 63 -1.03 15.96 -9.83
N LEU A 64 -0.90 14.84 -10.55
CA LEU A 64 -0.52 14.76 -11.97
C LEU A 64 -1.47 13.81 -12.71
N PRO A 65 -2.68 14.28 -13.08
CA PRO A 65 -3.71 13.43 -13.70
C PRO A 65 -3.30 12.72 -15.00
N ASP A 66 -2.41 13.35 -15.77
CA ASP A 66 -1.94 12.84 -17.06
C ASP A 66 -0.73 11.90 -16.93
N LEU A 67 -0.12 11.79 -15.73
CA LEU A 67 1.02 10.91 -15.49
C LEU A 67 0.59 9.44 -15.55
N ARG A 68 1.31 8.65 -16.35
CA ARG A 68 1.12 7.21 -16.46
C ARG A 68 2.36 6.46 -16.00
N LEU A 69 2.19 5.59 -15.02
CA LEU A 69 3.24 4.71 -14.52
C LEU A 69 3.24 3.42 -15.37
N VAL A 70 4.31 3.17 -16.09
CA VAL A 70 4.39 2.03 -17.03
C VAL A 70 4.88 0.77 -16.32
N ARG A 71 5.95 0.90 -15.53
CA ARG A 71 6.55 -0.17 -14.70
C ARG A 71 7.60 0.42 -13.77
N VAL A 72 8.05 -0.37 -12.80
CA VAL A 72 9.24 -0.13 -12.00
C VAL A 72 10.48 -0.43 -12.85
N ASP A 73 11.47 0.45 -12.82
CA ASP A 73 12.79 0.18 -13.39
C ASP A 73 13.55 -0.81 -12.50
N PRO A 74 14.15 -1.87 -13.08
CA PRO A 74 14.82 -2.91 -12.31
C PRO A 74 16.13 -2.49 -11.62
N ASP A 75 16.68 -1.30 -11.91
CA ASP A 75 18.01 -0.84 -11.48
C ASP A 75 19.06 -1.94 -11.57
N LEU A 76 19.36 -2.34 -12.81
CA LEU A 76 20.28 -3.44 -13.09
C LEU A 76 21.73 -3.02 -12.84
N VAL A 77 22.39 -3.77 -11.97
CA VAL A 77 23.78 -3.55 -11.56
C VAL A 77 24.66 -4.73 -11.92
N GLY A 78 25.90 -4.44 -12.30
CA GLY A 78 26.98 -5.41 -12.39
C GLY A 78 27.89 -5.40 -11.15
N VAL A 79 28.89 -6.27 -11.15
CA VAL A 79 29.90 -6.36 -10.06
C VAL A 79 30.59 -5.01 -9.79
N SER A 80 30.87 -4.22 -10.84
CA SER A 80 31.54 -2.93 -10.68
C SER A 80 30.64 -1.93 -9.96
N ASP A 81 29.37 -1.86 -10.37
CA ASP A 81 28.40 -0.91 -9.82
C ASP A 81 28.08 -1.25 -8.36
N ILE A 82 27.94 -2.54 -8.04
CA ILE A 82 27.77 -3.01 -6.66
C ILE A 82 28.99 -2.63 -5.82
N ALA A 83 30.20 -2.89 -6.33
CA ALA A 83 31.45 -2.59 -5.61
C ALA A 83 31.59 -1.09 -5.31
N GLU A 84 31.21 -0.24 -6.26
CA GLU A 84 31.21 1.21 -6.10
C GLU A 84 30.17 1.66 -5.07
N ARG A 85 28.90 1.22 -5.19
CA ARG A 85 27.82 1.62 -4.27
C ARG A 85 28.07 1.23 -2.82
N VAL A 86 28.68 0.06 -2.58
CA VAL A 86 28.98 -0.42 -1.22
C VAL A 86 30.39 -0.07 -0.73
N GLU A 87 31.14 0.73 -1.50
CA GLU A 87 32.52 1.12 -1.20
C GLU A 87 33.46 -0.09 -0.91
N ARG A 88 33.33 -1.15 -1.72
CA ARG A 88 34.14 -2.37 -1.63
C ARG A 88 34.94 -2.60 -2.90
N SER A 89 35.93 -3.49 -2.81
CA SER A 89 36.66 -3.93 -4.00
C SER A 89 35.79 -4.87 -4.85
N ARG A 90 35.99 -4.84 -6.18
CA ARG A 90 35.35 -5.79 -7.11
C ARG A 90 35.63 -7.24 -6.75
N GLN A 91 36.82 -7.53 -6.23
CA GLN A 91 37.19 -8.87 -5.77
C GLN A 91 36.33 -9.31 -4.57
N ASN A 92 36.00 -8.41 -3.64
CA ASN A 92 35.11 -8.74 -2.53
C ASN A 92 33.71 -9.11 -3.05
N VAL A 93 33.17 -8.34 -3.98
CA VAL A 93 31.85 -8.62 -4.59
C VAL A 93 31.87 -9.94 -5.36
N GLN A 94 32.95 -10.24 -6.10
CA GLN A 94 33.10 -11.54 -6.77
C GLN A 94 33.09 -12.72 -5.79
N GLN A 95 33.71 -12.57 -4.62
CA GLN A 95 33.68 -13.60 -3.57
C GLN A 95 32.29 -13.80 -2.95
N TRP A 96 31.45 -12.76 -2.93
CA TRP A 96 30.04 -12.91 -2.54
C TRP A 96 29.28 -13.70 -3.61
N VAL A 97 29.44 -13.30 -4.87
CA VAL A 97 28.79 -13.96 -6.02
C VAL A 97 29.20 -15.43 -6.15
N SER A 98 30.46 -15.78 -5.91
CA SER A 98 30.93 -17.18 -5.97
C SER A 98 30.56 -18.01 -4.74
N GLY A 99 29.95 -17.40 -3.72
CA GLY A 99 29.65 -18.08 -2.45
C GLY A 99 30.89 -18.43 -1.63
N GLU A 100 32.05 -17.84 -1.92
CA GLU A 100 33.29 -18.05 -1.15
C GLU A 100 33.28 -17.34 0.21
N ARG A 101 32.36 -16.38 0.42
CA ARG A 101 32.13 -15.67 1.67
C ARG A 101 30.66 -15.73 2.09
N ARG A 102 30.39 -15.66 3.40
CA ARG A 102 29.04 -15.61 4.01
C ARG A 102 28.19 -16.87 3.74
N GLN A 103 28.84 -18.03 3.70
CA GLN A 103 28.21 -19.35 3.48
C GLN A 103 27.27 -19.79 4.61
N ASP A 104 27.40 -19.19 5.79
CA ASP A 104 26.57 -19.45 6.98
C ASP A 104 25.20 -18.74 6.93
N LYS A 105 24.95 -17.93 5.90
CA LYS A 105 23.73 -17.14 5.70
C LYS A 105 23.10 -17.43 4.32
N ARG A 106 22.02 -16.72 3.99
CA ARG A 106 21.39 -16.82 2.67
C ARG A 106 22.44 -16.54 1.57
N PRO A 107 22.45 -17.31 0.48
CA PRO A 107 23.37 -17.10 -0.63
C PRO A 107 23.14 -15.72 -1.25
N PHE A 108 24.18 -15.21 -1.92
CA PHE A 108 24.06 -14.01 -2.73
C PHE A 108 22.94 -14.20 -3.79
N PRO A 109 22.16 -13.16 -4.13
CA PRO A 109 21.06 -13.29 -5.08
C PRO A 109 21.50 -13.87 -6.43
N GLU A 110 20.62 -14.67 -7.03
CA GLU A 110 20.80 -15.13 -8.40
C GLU A 110 20.76 -13.93 -9.37
N PRO A 111 21.55 -13.96 -10.46
CA PRO A 111 21.52 -12.88 -11.45
C PRO A 111 20.17 -12.82 -12.16
N GLU A 112 19.66 -11.60 -12.39
CA GLU A 112 18.45 -11.34 -13.19
C GLU A 112 18.66 -11.78 -14.65
N GLY A 113 19.90 -11.67 -15.14
CA GLY A 113 20.26 -12.09 -16.47
C GLY A 113 21.72 -11.79 -16.81
N VAL A 114 22.02 -11.79 -18.11
CA VAL A 114 23.37 -11.53 -18.63
C VAL A 114 23.31 -10.37 -19.61
N ALA A 115 24.04 -9.30 -19.30
CA ALA A 115 24.25 -8.17 -20.20
C ALA A 115 25.57 -8.38 -20.97
N GLY A 116 25.46 -8.76 -22.24
CA GLY A 116 26.62 -9.11 -23.07
C GLY A 116 27.28 -10.41 -22.60
N ARG A 117 28.31 -10.32 -21.77
CA ARG A 117 29.02 -11.48 -21.17
C ARG A 117 29.07 -11.45 -19.65
N SER A 118 28.48 -10.43 -19.03
CA SER A 118 28.55 -10.21 -17.60
C SER A 118 27.17 -10.42 -16.98
N PRO A 119 27.07 -11.20 -15.88
CA PRO A 119 25.82 -11.28 -15.12
C PRO A 119 25.46 -9.90 -14.56
N VAL A 120 24.16 -9.66 -14.45
CA VAL A 120 23.58 -8.46 -13.83
C VAL A 120 22.53 -8.87 -12.82
N TRP A 121 22.40 -8.07 -11.77
CA TRP A 121 21.48 -8.27 -10.66
C TRP A 121 20.57 -7.06 -10.56
N ARG A 122 19.42 -7.23 -9.89
CA ARG A 122 18.61 -6.09 -9.44
C ARG A 122 19.20 -5.55 -8.15
N TRP A 123 19.35 -4.24 -8.07
CA TRP A 123 19.87 -3.61 -6.86
C TRP A 123 19.01 -3.92 -5.63
N GLY A 124 17.67 -3.94 -5.77
CA GLY A 124 16.75 -4.31 -4.68
C GLY A 124 17.07 -5.63 -3.99
N ASP A 125 17.37 -6.68 -4.76
CA ASP A 125 17.71 -7.99 -4.20
C ASP A 125 19.10 -7.98 -3.53
N VAL A 126 20.06 -7.28 -4.15
CA VAL A 126 21.41 -7.13 -3.59
C VAL A 126 21.36 -6.33 -2.28
N ASN A 127 20.60 -5.24 -2.24
CA ASN A 127 20.45 -4.40 -1.05
C ASN A 127 19.76 -5.16 0.09
N ALA A 128 18.67 -5.88 -0.22
CA ALA A 128 18.00 -6.74 0.75
C ALA A 128 18.90 -7.87 1.29
N TRP A 129 19.83 -8.37 0.47
CA TRP A 129 20.85 -9.31 0.92
C TRP A 129 21.88 -8.65 1.84
N LEU A 130 22.40 -7.48 1.47
CA LEU A 130 23.38 -6.72 2.25
C LEU A 130 22.84 -6.23 3.60
N ALA A 131 21.56 -5.84 3.65
CA ALA A 131 20.88 -5.42 4.87
C ALA A 131 20.93 -6.48 5.99
N GLN A 132 20.97 -7.77 5.64
CA GLN A 132 21.12 -8.87 6.61
C GLN A 132 22.46 -8.85 7.38
N PHE A 133 23.43 -8.08 6.87
CA PHE A 133 24.76 -7.90 7.45
C PHE A 133 24.97 -6.50 8.01
N GLY A 134 23.95 -5.64 7.99
CA GLY A 134 24.07 -4.22 8.36
C GLY A 134 24.91 -3.41 7.37
N GLU A 135 25.00 -3.87 6.12
CA GLU A 135 25.73 -3.20 5.03
C GLU A 135 24.82 -2.78 3.87
N GLY A 136 23.50 -2.85 4.07
CA GLY A 136 22.53 -2.31 3.10
C GLY A 136 22.48 -0.79 3.18
N ASP A 137 22.02 -0.18 2.10
CA ASP A 137 21.64 1.22 2.07
C ASP A 137 20.39 1.45 2.94
N ASP A 138 20.24 2.67 3.48
CA ASP A 138 19.05 3.07 4.26
C ASP A 138 17.82 3.18 3.34
N VAL A 139 18.05 3.31 2.04
CA VAL A 139 17.02 3.35 1.01
C VAL A 139 16.59 1.94 0.62
N CYS A 140 15.28 1.66 0.62
CA CYS A 140 14.73 0.33 0.34
C CYS A 140 14.07 0.26 -1.05
N PRO A 141 14.83 0.01 -2.13
CA PRO A 141 14.24 -0.29 -3.42
C PRO A 141 13.53 -1.65 -3.40
N PRO A 142 12.43 -1.83 -4.14
CA PRO A 142 11.67 -3.08 -4.15
C PRO A 142 12.53 -4.24 -4.67
N THR A 143 12.40 -5.39 -4.01
CA THR A 143 12.95 -6.66 -4.51
C THR A 143 12.32 -7.05 -5.83
N ARG A 144 12.89 -8.04 -6.53
CA ARG A 144 12.34 -8.54 -7.79
C ARG A 144 10.88 -8.95 -7.70
N GLU A 145 10.51 -9.67 -6.64
CA GLU A 145 9.15 -10.19 -6.44
C GLU A 145 8.15 -9.05 -6.18
N GLU A 146 8.55 -8.07 -5.37
CA GLU A 146 7.74 -6.88 -5.09
C GLU A 146 7.57 -6.03 -6.35
N ALA A 147 8.65 -5.76 -7.09
CA ALA A 147 8.59 -4.99 -8.33
C ALA A 147 7.69 -5.64 -9.38
N LEU A 148 7.77 -6.98 -9.55
CA LEU A 148 6.88 -7.71 -10.46
C LEU A 148 5.42 -7.65 -10.02
N THR A 149 5.17 -7.72 -8.72
CA THR A 149 3.82 -7.59 -8.16
C THR A 149 3.26 -6.19 -8.43
N ILE A 150 4.07 -5.15 -8.20
CA ILE A 150 3.70 -3.76 -8.49
C ILE A 150 3.42 -3.60 -9.99
N ASP A 151 4.32 -4.05 -10.87
CA ASP A 151 4.15 -3.99 -12.33
C ASP A 151 2.87 -4.68 -12.80
N PHE A 152 2.54 -5.83 -12.20
CA PHE A 152 1.31 -6.55 -12.50
C PHE A 152 0.05 -5.76 -12.09
N LEU A 153 0.09 -5.07 -10.94
CA LEU A 153 -1.05 -4.34 -10.38
C LEU A 153 -1.23 -2.94 -10.99
N LEU A 154 -0.15 -2.28 -11.43
CA LEU A 154 -0.16 -0.91 -11.94
C LEU A 154 -1.22 -0.62 -13.01
N PRO A 155 -1.41 -1.45 -14.06
CA PRO A 155 -2.45 -1.21 -15.06
C PRO A 155 -3.87 -1.30 -14.50
N LYS A 156 -4.10 -2.15 -13.48
CA LYS A 156 -5.40 -2.27 -12.82
C LYS A 156 -5.66 -1.04 -11.97
N TRP A 157 -4.69 -0.64 -11.15
CA TRP A 157 -4.78 0.55 -10.30
C TRP A 157 -5.07 1.81 -11.11
N GLN A 158 -4.34 2.04 -12.19
CA GLN A 158 -4.54 3.23 -13.03
C GLN A 158 -5.93 3.26 -13.68
N ARG A 159 -6.44 2.11 -14.14
CA ARG A 159 -7.81 2.02 -14.70
C ARG A 159 -8.87 2.31 -13.64
N THR A 160 -8.75 1.72 -12.45
CA THR A 160 -9.68 1.98 -11.34
C THR A 160 -9.73 3.46 -10.98
N LEU A 161 -8.57 4.13 -10.92
CA LEU A 161 -8.51 5.57 -10.66
C LEU A 161 -9.06 6.42 -11.82
N ASP A 162 -8.88 5.99 -13.07
CA ASP A 162 -9.47 6.67 -14.24
C ASP A 162 -11.00 6.58 -14.26
N ASP A 163 -11.56 5.47 -13.77
CA ASP A 163 -13.00 5.30 -13.58
C ASP A 163 -13.55 6.10 -12.38
N GLY A 164 -12.68 6.83 -11.67
CA GLY A 164 -13.03 7.62 -10.48
C GLY A 164 -13.30 6.77 -9.24
N LEU A 165 -12.91 5.50 -9.25
CA LEU A 165 -13.11 4.57 -8.16
C LEU A 165 -11.88 4.55 -7.22
N PRO A 166 -12.09 4.35 -5.90
CA PRO A 166 -10.99 4.18 -4.96
C PRO A 166 -10.18 2.92 -5.26
N LEU A 167 -8.87 2.98 -5.02
CA LEU A 167 -8.07 1.79 -4.83
C LEU A 167 -8.30 1.21 -3.43
N VAL A 168 -8.74 -0.04 -3.38
CA VAL A 168 -9.04 -0.75 -2.12
C VAL A 168 -7.79 -1.47 -1.62
N ARG A 169 -7.45 -1.20 -0.36
CA ARG A 169 -6.42 -1.90 0.40
C ARG A 169 -7.05 -2.63 1.57
N PHE A 170 -6.68 -3.89 1.80
CA PHE A 170 -7.06 -4.60 3.01
C PHE A 170 -6.01 -4.40 4.09
N ALA A 171 -6.43 -4.00 5.29
CA ALA A 171 -5.57 -3.97 6.47
C ALA A 171 -5.23 -5.41 6.90
N ALA A 172 -4.04 -5.60 7.47
CA ALA A 172 -3.56 -6.92 7.84
C ALA A 172 -4.53 -7.62 8.82
N ALA A 173 -4.80 -8.90 8.55
CA ALA A 173 -5.66 -9.75 9.36
C ALA A 173 -4.90 -10.46 10.51
N ASP A 174 -3.57 -10.40 10.53
CA ASP A 174 -2.75 -11.05 11.54
C ASP A 174 -2.71 -10.19 12.82
N THR A 175 -3.50 -10.59 13.80
CA THR A 175 -3.55 -10.00 15.14
C THR A 175 -2.98 -10.97 16.18
N GLY A 176 -2.55 -12.18 15.77
CA GLY A 176 -2.07 -13.23 16.67
C GLY A 176 -3.14 -13.80 17.61
N ASP A 177 -4.42 -13.58 17.31
CA ASP A 177 -5.55 -14.03 18.13
C ASP A 177 -6.18 -15.35 17.64
N GLY A 178 -5.67 -15.91 16.53
CA GLY A 178 -6.09 -17.21 15.99
C GLY A 178 -7.36 -17.16 15.15
N ARG A 179 -7.84 -15.97 14.76
CA ARG A 179 -9.04 -15.78 13.91
C ARG A 179 -8.72 -15.30 12.50
N GLU A 180 -7.51 -15.54 12.03
CA GLU A 180 -7.07 -15.14 10.69
C GLU A 180 -7.96 -15.76 9.61
N GLU A 181 -8.34 -17.03 9.74
CA GLU A 181 -9.20 -17.73 8.77
C GLU A 181 -10.61 -17.12 8.67
N GLU A 182 -11.18 -16.66 9.79
CA GLU A 182 -12.49 -16.00 9.81
C GLU A 182 -12.41 -14.64 9.09
N ARG A 183 -11.37 -13.85 9.38
CA ARG A 183 -11.14 -12.55 8.72
C ARG A 183 -10.84 -12.70 7.23
N GLU A 184 -10.08 -13.72 6.83
CA GLU A 184 -9.86 -14.08 5.43
C GLU A 184 -11.16 -14.48 4.72
N THR A 185 -12.11 -15.08 5.44
CA THR A 185 -13.43 -15.41 4.88
C THR A 185 -14.23 -14.16 4.57
N VAL A 186 -14.22 -13.19 5.49
CA VAL A 186 -14.82 -11.86 5.25
C VAL A 186 -14.15 -11.15 4.07
N GLN A 187 -12.81 -11.21 4.00
CA GLN A 187 -12.06 -10.62 2.88
C GLN A 187 -12.44 -11.25 1.54
N ARG A 188 -12.48 -12.60 1.44
CA ARG A 188 -12.89 -13.31 0.21
C ARG A 188 -14.31 -12.95 -0.21
N LEU A 189 -15.23 -12.84 0.75
CA LEU A 189 -16.61 -12.42 0.48
C LEU A 189 -16.67 -11.00 -0.07
N LEU A 190 -15.91 -10.08 0.53
CA LEU A 190 -15.81 -8.71 0.06
C LEU A 190 -15.15 -8.62 -1.32
N GLU A 191 -14.05 -9.32 -1.57
CA GLU A 191 -13.41 -9.37 -2.88
C GLU A 191 -14.38 -9.85 -3.97
N GLY A 192 -15.15 -10.90 -3.70
CA GLY A 192 -16.23 -11.35 -4.59
C GLY A 192 -17.30 -10.27 -4.81
N THR A 193 -17.67 -9.56 -3.74
CA THR A 193 -18.67 -8.47 -3.80
C THR A 193 -18.16 -7.24 -4.55
N LEU A 194 -16.87 -6.89 -4.44
CA LEU A 194 -16.25 -5.79 -5.17
C LEU A 194 -16.22 -6.02 -6.69
N THR A 195 -16.37 -7.27 -7.15
CA THR A 195 -16.53 -7.56 -8.58
C THR A 195 -17.94 -7.26 -9.11
N LEU A 196 -18.91 -7.05 -8.21
CA LEU A 196 -20.28 -6.70 -8.59
C LEU A 196 -20.35 -5.19 -8.93
N PRO A 197 -21.04 -4.81 -10.02
CA PRO A 197 -21.25 -3.41 -10.36
C PRO A 197 -21.97 -2.65 -9.24
N GLY A 198 -21.59 -1.39 -8.98
CA GLY A 198 -22.27 -0.51 -8.03
C GLY A 198 -21.73 -0.55 -6.59
N VAL A 199 -20.91 -1.54 -6.23
CA VAL A 199 -20.40 -1.67 -4.85
C VAL A 199 -19.31 -0.64 -4.57
N LEU A 200 -18.35 -0.46 -5.49
CA LEU A 200 -17.31 0.57 -5.35
C LEU A 200 -17.91 1.98 -5.40
N GLU A 201 -18.99 2.18 -6.16
CA GLU A 201 -19.73 3.44 -6.21
C GLU A 201 -20.45 3.73 -4.88
N ARG A 202 -21.03 2.71 -4.23
CA ARG A 202 -21.60 2.85 -2.89
C ARG A 202 -20.54 3.20 -1.85
N ILE A 203 -19.36 2.60 -1.95
CA ILE A 203 -18.23 2.89 -1.08
C ILE A 203 -17.67 4.30 -1.35
N ALA A 204 -17.59 4.71 -2.62
CA ALA A 204 -17.16 6.06 -3.01
C ALA A 204 -18.17 7.14 -2.58
N ALA A 205 -19.44 6.76 -2.37
CA ALA A 205 -20.49 7.63 -1.82
C ALA A 205 -20.39 7.85 -0.30
N PHE A 206 -19.48 7.16 0.39
CA PHE A 206 -19.24 7.42 1.81
C PHE A 206 -18.79 8.88 2.02
N PRO A 207 -19.21 9.52 3.12
CA PRO A 207 -18.88 10.92 3.41
C PRO A 207 -17.43 11.07 3.91
N VAL A 208 -16.50 10.50 3.16
CA VAL A 208 -15.05 10.53 3.39
C VAL A 208 -14.47 11.77 2.67
N PRO A 209 -13.48 12.48 3.26
CA PRO A 209 -12.82 13.62 2.61
C PRO A 209 -12.32 13.29 1.22
N ALA A 210 -12.42 14.23 0.28
CA ALA A 210 -12.05 14.00 -1.13
C ALA A 210 -10.60 13.52 -1.33
N THR A 211 -9.68 13.92 -0.43
CA THR A 211 -8.29 13.47 -0.41
C THR A 211 -8.14 11.98 -0.09
N GLU A 212 -9.04 11.41 0.70
CA GLU A 212 -9.04 10.01 1.13
C GLU A 212 -9.93 9.12 0.23
N ARG A 213 -10.70 9.71 -0.69
CA ARG A 213 -11.61 8.95 -1.59
C ARG A 213 -10.90 8.10 -2.63
N GLN A 214 -9.63 8.33 -2.90
CA GLN A 214 -8.90 7.58 -3.93
C GLN A 214 -8.15 6.37 -3.37
N ARG A 215 -7.98 6.27 -2.05
CA ARG A 215 -7.35 5.13 -1.37
C ARG A 215 -8.20 4.74 -0.17
N LEU A 216 -8.89 3.61 -0.28
CA LEU A 216 -9.81 3.14 0.72
C LEU A 216 -9.22 1.94 1.46
N THR A 217 -8.88 2.12 2.73
CA THR A 217 -8.47 1.02 3.60
C THR A 217 -9.70 0.31 4.15
N VAL A 218 -9.74 -1.00 3.98
CA VAL A 218 -10.77 -1.89 4.51
C VAL A 218 -10.18 -2.72 5.63
N VAL A 219 -10.79 -2.69 6.80
CA VAL A 219 -10.46 -3.59 7.91
C VAL A 219 -11.47 -4.72 7.94
N CYS A 220 -11.04 -5.94 7.63
CA CYS A 220 -11.85 -7.15 7.79
C CYS A 220 -11.83 -7.57 9.27
N ALA A 221 -13.01 -7.65 9.88
CA ALA A 221 -13.17 -7.96 11.29
C ALA A 221 -14.27 -8.99 11.53
N VAL A 222 -14.19 -9.64 12.68
CA VAL A 222 -15.25 -10.52 13.18
C VAL A 222 -16.06 -9.81 14.27
N LEU A 223 -17.28 -10.28 14.55
CA LEU A 223 -18.18 -9.63 15.51
C LEU A 223 -17.58 -9.49 16.93
N THR A 224 -16.65 -10.36 17.29
CA THR A 224 -15.98 -10.36 18.60
C THR A 224 -14.72 -9.51 18.65
N ASP A 225 -14.29 -8.91 17.53
CA ASP A 225 -13.16 -7.99 17.51
C ASP A 225 -13.52 -6.73 18.30
N ARG A 226 -12.60 -6.28 19.14
CA ARG A 226 -12.73 -5.00 19.83
C ARG A 226 -12.57 -3.86 18.83
N LEU A 227 -13.37 -2.81 19.00
CA LEU A 227 -13.25 -1.61 18.17
C LEU A 227 -11.86 -0.96 18.28
N SER A 228 -11.23 -0.98 19.45
CA SER A 228 -9.85 -0.52 19.64
C SER A 228 -8.81 -1.32 18.82
N SER A 229 -9.02 -2.63 18.65
CA SER A 229 -8.18 -3.47 17.79
C SER A 229 -8.39 -3.15 16.30
N VAL A 230 -9.63 -2.79 15.91
CA VAL A 230 -9.92 -2.30 14.56
C VAL A 230 -9.16 -1.00 14.29
N VAL A 231 -9.17 -0.05 15.22
CA VAL A 231 -8.43 1.23 15.08
C VAL A 231 -6.95 1.02 14.92
N SER A 232 -6.34 0.14 15.73
CA SER A 232 -4.90 -0.13 15.62
C SER A 232 -4.48 -0.72 14.26
N ARG A 233 -5.43 -1.24 13.49
CA ARG A 233 -5.21 -1.78 12.13
C ARG A 233 -5.39 -0.73 11.03
N ILE A 234 -6.03 0.40 11.34
CA ILE A 234 -6.04 1.56 10.45
C ILE A 234 -4.60 2.11 10.43
N GLY A 235 -4.01 2.29 9.24
CA GLY A 235 -2.62 2.73 9.15
C GLY A 235 -2.39 4.04 9.91
N HIS A 236 -1.19 4.26 10.46
CA HIS A 236 -0.93 5.42 11.34
C HIS A 236 -1.24 6.78 10.70
N ASP A 237 -1.11 6.87 9.38
CA ASP A 237 -1.39 8.09 8.61
C ASP A 237 -2.83 8.17 8.07
N GLU A 238 -3.62 7.11 8.26
CA GLU A 238 -4.97 7.01 7.72
C GLU A 238 -5.99 7.37 8.81
N VAL A 239 -6.82 8.36 8.51
CA VAL A 239 -7.83 8.85 9.45
C VAL A 239 -9.19 8.15 9.23
N TRP A 240 -9.36 7.51 8.08
CA TRP A 240 -10.60 6.87 7.64
C TRP A 240 -10.35 5.44 7.14
N ALA A 241 -11.29 4.55 7.43
CA ALA A 241 -11.33 3.19 6.91
C ALA A 241 -12.78 2.70 6.74
N VAL A 242 -12.93 1.54 6.10
CA VAL A 242 -14.19 0.82 6.01
C VAL A 242 -14.05 -0.48 6.80
N LEU A 243 -14.88 -0.63 7.83
CA LEU A 243 -15.00 -1.86 8.56
C LEU A 243 -15.89 -2.82 7.78
N ALA A 244 -15.35 -3.97 7.41
CA ALA A 244 -16.08 -5.06 6.76
C ALA A 244 -16.20 -6.23 7.72
N PHE A 245 -17.42 -6.72 7.92
CA PHE A 245 -17.71 -7.83 8.82
C PHE A 245 -18.96 -8.57 8.37
N GLN A 246 -19.14 -9.78 8.89
CA GLN A 246 -20.29 -10.62 8.55
C GLN A 246 -21.40 -10.46 9.61
N GLY A 247 -22.63 -10.20 9.15
CA GLY A 247 -23.82 -10.06 9.99
C GLY A 247 -24.40 -11.41 10.44
N ALA A 248 -25.56 -11.36 11.09
CA ALA A 248 -26.22 -12.55 11.67
C ALA A 248 -26.74 -13.56 10.62
N GLU A 249 -26.99 -13.13 9.37
CA GLU A 249 -27.45 -13.98 8.26
C GLU A 249 -26.36 -14.23 7.21
N ASP A 250 -25.10 -14.25 7.62
CA ASP A 250 -23.95 -14.38 6.71
C ASP A 250 -23.81 -13.23 5.67
N GLU A 251 -24.58 -12.15 5.82
CA GLU A 251 -24.53 -10.98 4.94
C GLU A 251 -23.28 -10.13 5.19
N LEU A 252 -22.71 -9.56 4.13
CA LEU A 252 -21.56 -8.66 4.23
C LEU A 252 -22.01 -7.25 4.61
N CYS A 253 -21.61 -6.80 5.79
CA CYS A 253 -21.82 -5.44 6.28
C CYS A 253 -20.57 -4.58 6.04
N LEU A 254 -20.79 -3.36 5.52
CA LEU A 254 -19.73 -2.36 5.31
C LEU A 254 -20.08 -1.09 6.08
N GLN A 255 -19.16 -0.65 6.92
CA GLN A 255 -19.35 0.50 7.79
C GLN A 255 -18.18 1.49 7.66
N PRO A 256 -18.40 2.76 7.27
CA PRO A 256 -17.34 3.76 7.37
C PRO A 256 -17.00 4.01 8.83
N VAL A 257 -15.72 3.85 9.16
CA VAL A 257 -15.14 4.12 10.48
C VAL A 257 -14.02 5.15 10.35
N GLY A 258 -13.97 6.07 11.30
CA GLY A 258 -12.90 7.04 11.44
C GLY A 258 -12.11 6.78 12.71
N THR A 259 -10.85 7.21 12.75
CA THR A 259 -10.13 7.34 14.02
C THR A 259 -10.69 8.53 14.82
N ALA A 260 -10.29 8.70 16.08
CA ALA A 260 -10.69 9.83 16.92
C ALA A 260 -10.43 11.22 16.29
N HIS A 261 -9.54 11.30 15.29
CA HIS A 261 -9.19 12.54 14.59
C HIS A 261 -10.01 12.76 13.30
N ALA A 262 -10.96 11.87 13.00
CA ALA A 262 -11.73 11.90 11.77
C ALA A 262 -12.81 13.01 11.77
N PRO A 263 -12.72 14.00 10.86
CA PRO A 263 -13.66 15.10 10.83
C PRO A 263 -15.06 14.65 10.41
N GLY A 264 -16.05 14.82 11.30
CA GLY A 264 -17.45 14.45 11.04
C GLY A 264 -17.82 13.02 11.45
N ALA A 265 -16.89 12.28 12.07
CA ALA A 265 -17.19 10.99 12.67
C ALA A 265 -17.93 11.13 14.00
N ILE A 266 -18.99 10.34 14.21
CA ILE A 266 -19.73 10.31 15.47
C ILE A 266 -18.98 9.40 16.44
N PRO A 267 -18.50 9.89 17.60
CA PRO A 267 -17.77 9.06 18.55
C PRO A 267 -18.61 7.87 19.02
N VAL A 268 -17.98 6.70 19.20
CA VAL A 268 -18.64 5.52 19.77
C VAL A 268 -19.31 5.79 21.12
N SER A 269 -18.76 6.70 21.91
CA SER A 269 -19.36 7.13 23.19
C SER A 269 -20.71 7.83 23.01
N ALA A 270 -20.91 8.58 21.92
CA ALA A 270 -22.19 9.20 21.58
C ALA A 270 -23.23 8.18 21.10
N LEU A 271 -22.78 7.00 20.67
CA LEU A 271 -23.62 5.84 20.33
C LEU A 271 -23.92 4.96 21.55
N GLY A 272 -23.49 5.35 22.76
CA GLY A 272 -23.68 4.58 23.99
C GLY A 272 -22.72 3.38 24.14
N LEU A 273 -21.70 3.28 23.29
CA LEU A 273 -20.73 2.19 23.33
C LEU A 273 -19.55 2.53 24.27
N SER A 274 -19.10 1.51 25.00
CA SER A 274 -17.92 1.61 25.87
C SER A 274 -16.61 1.45 25.09
N ARG A 275 -15.47 1.73 25.73
CA ARG A 275 -14.13 1.50 25.15
C ARG A 275 -13.81 0.02 24.89
N ASP A 276 -14.50 -0.89 25.57
CA ASP A 276 -14.37 -2.34 25.37
C ASP A 276 -15.40 -2.89 24.36
N ALA A 277 -16.16 -2.02 23.69
CA ALA A 277 -17.15 -2.43 22.71
C ALA A 277 -16.52 -3.21 21.55
N THR A 278 -17.32 -4.15 21.04
CA THR A 278 -16.98 -5.03 19.93
C THR A 278 -17.69 -4.60 18.64
N VAL A 279 -17.25 -5.17 17.52
CA VAL A 279 -17.95 -5.00 16.23
C VAL A 279 -19.41 -5.47 16.31
N GLY A 280 -19.69 -6.50 17.11
CA GLY A 280 -21.05 -6.98 17.38
C GLY A 280 -21.90 -5.95 18.14
N ASP A 281 -21.33 -5.27 19.14
CA ASP A 281 -22.04 -4.20 19.85
C ASP A 281 -22.36 -3.03 18.90
N LEU A 282 -21.46 -2.72 17.96
CA LEU A 282 -21.69 -1.72 16.93
C LEU A 282 -22.84 -2.13 15.99
N LEU A 283 -22.86 -3.38 15.54
CA LEU A 283 -23.95 -3.93 14.72
C LEU A 283 -25.30 -3.85 15.46
N LEU A 284 -25.33 -4.15 16.75
CA LEU A 284 -26.55 -4.08 17.58
C LEU A 284 -27.10 -2.66 17.69
N VAL A 285 -26.24 -1.65 17.83
CA VAL A 285 -26.68 -0.24 17.88
C VAL A 285 -27.21 0.22 16.53
N GLN A 286 -26.63 -0.24 15.43
CA GLN A 286 -27.08 0.12 14.08
C GLN A 286 -28.41 -0.54 13.71
N THR A 287 -28.60 -1.78 14.13
CA THR A 287 -29.84 -2.53 13.88
C THR A 287 -31.01 -2.07 14.74
N ASN A 288 -30.76 -1.63 15.98
CA ASN A 288 -31.84 -1.27 16.93
C ASN A 288 -31.99 0.23 17.19
N GLY A 289 -31.00 1.06 16.84
CA GLY A 289 -30.98 2.50 17.13
C GLY A 289 -30.96 2.82 18.64
N PRO A 290 -30.49 4.01 19.05
CA PRO A 290 -30.61 4.45 20.44
C PRO A 290 -32.06 4.84 20.83
N ASP A 291 -32.97 4.98 19.86
CA ASP A 291 -34.33 5.54 20.03
C ASP A 291 -35.36 4.94 19.04
N ASP A 292 -35.21 3.68 18.63
CA ASP A 292 -36.11 3.01 17.65
C ASP A 292 -36.10 3.66 16.24
N SER A 293 -35.09 4.51 15.96
CA SER A 293 -34.77 5.01 14.62
C SER A 293 -33.43 4.45 14.17
N PRO A 294 -33.37 3.69 13.05
CA PRO A 294 -32.13 3.11 12.56
C PRO A 294 -31.16 4.23 12.16
N VAL A 295 -29.96 4.21 12.74
CA VAL A 295 -28.85 5.03 12.24
C VAL A 295 -28.58 4.56 10.81
N PRO A 296 -28.65 5.43 9.79
CA PRO A 296 -28.41 4.98 8.43
C PRO A 296 -26.99 4.39 8.36
N PRO A 297 -26.80 3.23 7.69
CA PRO A 297 -25.56 2.42 7.67
C PRO A 297 -24.34 3.13 7.06
N LEU A 298 -24.50 4.40 6.69
CA LEU A 298 -23.50 5.25 6.05
C LEU A 298 -22.94 6.32 6.99
N THR A 299 -23.38 6.36 8.25
CA THR A 299 -22.92 7.37 9.21
C THR A 299 -21.53 6.98 9.72
N PRO A 300 -20.49 7.81 9.50
CA PRO A 300 -19.18 7.59 10.08
C PRO A 300 -19.17 7.38 11.58
N VAL A 301 -18.49 6.33 12.02
CA VAL A 301 -18.30 6.05 13.45
C VAL A 301 -16.85 6.35 13.83
N GLY A 302 -16.66 7.29 14.74
CA GLY A 302 -15.37 7.66 15.31
C GLY A 302 -14.99 6.68 16.41
N LEU A 303 -13.94 5.93 16.16
CA LEU A 303 -13.39 4.96 17.10
C LEU A 303 -12.25 5.62 17.89
N ASP A 304 -12.34 5.57 19.22
CA ASP A 304 -11.35 6.10 20.17
C ASP A 304 -10.28 5.07 20.55
#